data_AF-A0A6P0NEB7-F1
#
_entry.id   AF-A0A6P0NEB7-F1
#
_cell.length_a   1.000
_cell.length_b   1.000
_cell.length_c   1.000
_cell.angle_alpha   90.00
_cell.angle_beta   90.00
_cell.angle_gamma   90.00
#
_symmetry.space_group_name_H-M   'P 1'
#
loop_
_entity.id
_entity.type
_entity.pdbx_description
1 polymer ?
#
loop_
_entity_poly.entity_id
_entity_poly.type
_entity_poly.pdbx_seq_one_letter_code
_entity_poly.pdbx_strand_id
1 'polypeptide(L)'
;MISKEAFEEKYNNMPPKRRKVLEAVVGGKTDQKIKDMVLKVSDISTVRQHISKIYKDFDIEAEGFNCRCELVEIVNKHKPELVA
;
A
#
# COMPACT_ATOMS: atom_id res chain seq x y z
N MET A 1 -9.67 7.05 -10.63
CA MET A 1 -8.90 7.71 -9.55
C MET A 1 -9.87 8.01 -8.40
N ILE A 2 -9.60 7.46 -7.21
CA ILE A 2 -10.48 7.52 -6.04
C ILE A 2 -10.69 8.96 -5.53
N SER A 3 -11.84 9.27 -4.91
CA SER A 3 -12.08 10.56 -4.25
C SER A 3 -11.35 10.63 -2.89
N LYS A 4 -11.17 11.84 -2.35
CA LYS A 4 -10.52 12.01 -1.04
C LYS A 4 -11.29 11.32 0.09
N GLU A 5 -12.61 11.47 0.10
CA GLU A 5 -13.49 10.87 1.10
C GLU A 5 -13.46 9.34 1.04
N ALA A 6 -13.55 8.77 -0.17
CA ALA A 6 -13.46 7.33 -0.36
C ALA A 6 -12.06 6.79 0.02
N PHE A 7 -11.00 7.54 -0.27
CA PHE A 7 -9.64 7.19 0.16
C PHE A 7 -9.54 7.16 1.70
N GLU A 8 -10.02 8.20 2.38
CA GLU A 8 -9.98 8.28 3.84
C GLU A 8 -10.79 7.17 4.50
N GLU A 9 -12.00 6.90 4.00
CA GLU A 9 -12.83 5.80 4.47
C GLU A 9 -12.10 4.44 4.33
N LYS A 10 -11.54 4.16 3.15
CA LYS A 10 -10.78 2.93 2.91
C LYS A 10 -9.56 2.83 3.82
N TYR A 11 -8.80 3.92 3.97
CA TYR A 11 -7.61 3.96 4.83
C TYR A 11 -7.96 3.74 6.31
N ASN A 12 -9.03 4.39 6.80
CA ASN A 12 -9.48 4.31 8.19
C ASN A 12 -10.05 2.94 8.56
N ASN A 13 -10.73 2.28 7.62
CA ASN A 13 -11.27 0.94 7.80
C ASN A 13 -10.27 -0.19 7.44
N MET A 14 -9.10 0.15 6.88
CA MET A 14 -8.08 -0.82 6.50
C MET A 14 -7.56 -1.59 7.73
N PRO A 15 -7.42 -2.93 7.66
CA PRO A 15 -6.85 -3.71 8.76
C PRO A 15 -5.46 -3.22 9.17
N PRO A 16 -5.12 -3.20 10.48
CA PRO A 16 -3.88 -2.60 10.97
C PRO A 16 -2.61 -3.14 10.30
N LYS A 17 -2.53 -4.46 10.05
CA LYS A 17 -1.40 -5.06 9.35
C LYS A 17 -1.27 -4.57 7.90
N ARG A 18 -2.39 -4.40 7.20
CA ARG A 18 -2.40 -3.93 5.81
C ARG A 18 -2.05 -2.44 5.73
N ARG A 19 -2.52 -1.64 6.70
CA ARG A 19 -2.14 -0.23 6.84
C ARG A 19 -0.63 -0.06 7.03
N LYS A 20 -0.01 -0.88 7.90
CA LYS A 20 1.46 -0.89 8.06
C LYS A 20 2.20 -1.25 6.77
N VAL A 21 1.66 -2.15 5.96
CA VAL A 21 2.23 -2.49 4.65
C VAL A 21 2.11 -1.30 3.70
N LEU A 22 0.95 -0.65 3.63
CA LEU A 22 0.74 0.56 2.83
C LEU A 22 1.77 1.64 3.17
N GLU A 23 1.86 2.02 4.45
CA GLU A 23 2.80 3.03 4.95
C GLU A 23 4.26 2.67 4.64
N ALA A 24 4.61 1.38 4.76
CA ALA A 24 5.95 0.92 4.42
C ALA A 24 6.24 1.01 2.91
N VAL A 25 5.26 0.69 2.06
CA VAL A 25 5.38 0.78 0.60
C VAL A 25 5.59 2.23 0.18
N VAL A 26 4.74 3.14 0.65
CA VAL A 26 4.81 4.56 0.28
C VAL A 26 5.97 5.30 0.95
N GLY A 27 6.46 4.80 2.07
CA GLY A 27 7.72 5.21 2.69
C GLY A 27 8.96 4.53 2.10
N GLY A 28 8.89 4.00 0.88
CA GLY A 28 10.05 3.51 0.11
C GLY A 28 10.67 2.18 0.56
N LYS A 29 10.04 1.41 1.47
CA LYS A 29 10.57 0.09 1.86
C LYS A 29 10.35 -0.92 0.74
N THR A 30 11.36 -1.76 0.48
CA THR A 30 11.26 -2.90 -0.45
C THR A 30 10.40 -4.01 0.13
N ASP A 31 9.87 -4.90 -0.71
CA ASP A 31 9.09 -6.06 -0.28
C ASP A 31 9.84 -6.93 0.73
N GLN A 32 11.16 -7.08 0.55
CA GLN A 32 12.02 -7.80 1.49
C GLN A 32 12.07 -7.10 2.87
N LYS A 33 12.26 -5.77 2.91
CA LYS A 33 12.22 -5.01 4.17
C LYS A 33 10.85 -5.08 4.84
N ILE A 34 9.77 -5.04 4.06
CA ILE A 34 8.41 -5.20 4.59
C ILE A 34 8.24 -6.60 5.20
N LYS A 35 8.75 -7.63 4.52
CA LYS A 35 8.73 -9.01 5.01
C LYS A 35 9.43 -9.15 6.37
N ASP A 36 10.67 -8.68 6.44
CA ASP A 36 11.54 -8.92 7.58
C ASP A 36 11.25 -8.00 8.78
N MET A 37 10.91 -6.73 8.51
CA MET A 37 10.80 -5.70 9.54
C MET A 37 9.36 -5.35 9.91
N VAL A 38 8.43 -5.40 8.94
CA VAL A 38 7.04 -4.93 9.12
C VAL A 38 6.11 -6.08 9.46
N LEU A 39 6.10 -7.14 8.65
CA LEU A 39 5.22 -8.30 8.85
C LEU A 39 5.88 -9.41 9.66
N LYS A 40 7.21 -9.52 9.65
CA LYS A 40 7.99 -10.60 10.29
C LYS A 40 7.49 -11.98 9.87
N VAL A 41 7.36 -12.19 8.56
CA VAL A 41 6.88 -13.44 7.96
C VAL A 41 8.00 -14.13 7.19
N SER A 42 7.91 -15.44 7.00
CA SER A 42 8.92 -16.21 6.26
C SER A 42 8.82 -16.00 4.75
N ASP A 43 7.60 -15.97 4.22
CA ASP A 43 7.33 -15.95 2.78
C ASP A 43 7.00 -14.54 2.26
N ILE A 44 7.74 -14.13 1.22
CA ILE A 44 7.54 -12.85 0.51
C ILE A 44 6.18 -12.79 -0.20
N SER A 45 5.58 -13.94 -0.54
CA SER A 45 4.26 -14.00 -1.16
C SER A 45 3.18 -13.33 -0.29
N THR A 46 3.32 -13.40 1.04
CA THR A 46 2.41 -12.75 1.99
C THR A 46 2.43 -11.24 1.83
N VAL A 47 3.61 -10.64 1.64
CA VAL A 47 3.75 -9.21 1.37
C VAL A 47 3.05 -8.84 0.07
N ARG A 48 3.30 -9.60 -1.00
CA ARG A 48 2.71 -9.36 -2.33
C ARG A 48 1.19 -9.46 -2.30
N GLN A 49 0.62 -10.40 -1.53
CA GLN A 49 -0.82 -10.51 -1.34
C GLN A 49 -1.41 -9.30 -0.62
N HIS A 50 -0.73 -8.76 0.39
CA HIS A 50 -1.15 -7.53 1.04
C HIS A 50 -1.14 -6.34 0.08
N ILE A 51 -0.07 -6.19 -0.70
CA ILE A 51 0.06 -5.14 -1.72
C ILE A 51 -1.02 -5.26 -2.79
N SER A 52 -1.28 -6.46 -3.30
CA SER A 52 -2.35 -6.70 -4.28
C SER A 52 -3.74 -6.34 -3.74
N LYS A 53 -4.01 -6.62 -2.45
CA LYS A 53 -5.26 -6.19 -1.80
C LYS A 53 -5.34 -4.67 -1.67
N ILE A 54 -4.23 -4.01 -1.36
CA ILE A 54 -4.16 -2.53 -1.30
C ILE A 54 -4.49 -1.92 -2.67
N TYR A 55 -3.95 -2.47 -3.76
CA TYR A 55 -4.29 -1.99 -5.11
C TYR A 55 -5.79 -2.08 -5.38
N LYS A 56 -6.41 -3.21 -5.03
CA LYS A 56 -7.88 -3.37 -5.14
C LYS A 56 -8.65 -2.41 -4.24
N ASP A 57 -8.18 -2.16 -3.02
CA ASP A 57 -8.83 -1.26 -2.08
C ASP A 57 -8.87 0.19 -2.61
N PHE A 58 -7.89 0.58 -3.44
CA PHE A 58 -7.77 1.92 -4.05
C PHE A 58 -8.08 1.98 -5.54
N ASP A 59 -8.67 0.92 -6.09
CA ASP A 59 -9.10 0.83 -7.49
C ASP A 59 -7.95 1.11 -8.48
N ILE A 60 -6.78 0.55 -8.17
CA ILE A 60 -5.58 0.59 -9.00
C ILE A 60 -5.63 -0.63 -9.92
N GLU A 61 -5.79 -0.39 -11.22
CA GLU A 61 -5.73 -1.43 -12.24
C GLU A 61 -4.29 -1.92 -12.37
N ALA A 62 -4.04 -3.11 -11.83
CA ALA A 62 -2.70 -3.70 -11.84
C ALA A 62 -2.33 -4.27 -13.22
N GLU A 63 -2.31 -3.43 -14.25
CA GLU A 63 -1.88 -3.78 -15.61
C GLU A 63 -0.35 -3.64 -15.75
N GLY A 64 0.39 -4.53 -15.09
CA GLY A 64 1.84 -4.67 -15.28
C GLY A 64 2.73 -4.24 -14.11
N PHE A 65 4.01 -3.98 -14.41
CA PHE A 65 5.09 -3.93 -13.42
C PHE A 65 5.12 -2.67 -12.51
N ASN A 66 4.40 -1.59 -12.82
CA ASN A 66 4.60 -0.27 -12.19
C ASN A 66 3.50 0.25 -11.25
N CYS A 67 2.63 -0.63 -10.74
CA CYS A 67 1.54 -0.28 -9.82
C CYS A 67 1.99 0.41 -8.51
N ARG A 68 3.27 0.26 -8.12
CA ARG A 68 3.81 0.88 -6.90
C ARG A 68 3.87 2.40 -7.01
N CYS A 69 4.22 2.90 -8.20
CA CYS A 69 4.29 4.34 -8.46
C CYS A 69 2.89 4.96 -8.38
N GLU A 70 1.90 4.33 -9.00
CA GLU A 70 0.50 4.77 -8.94
C GLU A 70 -0.04 4.80 -7.51
N LEU A 71 0.28 3.79 -6.71
CA LEU A 71 -0.09 3.78 -5.29
C LEU A 71 0.55 4.96 -4.53
N VAL A 72 1.83 5.25 -4.79
CA VAL A 72 2.52 6.40 -4.19
C VAL A 72 1.85 7.71 -4.62
N GLU A 73 1.52 7.88 -5.90
CA GLU A 73 0.86 9.08 -6.41
C GLU A 73 -0.51 9.31 -5.78
N ILE A 74 -1.34 8.27 -5.68
CA ILE A 74 -2.66 8.35 -5.05
C ILE A 74 -2.54 8.71 -3.58
N VAL A 75 -1.62 8.08 -2.84
CA VAL A 75 -1.39 8.40 -1.43
C VAL A 75 -0.81 9.80 -1.27
N ASN A 76 0.13 10.22 -2.11
CA ASN A 76 0.69 11.58 -2.06
C ASN A 76 -0.38 12.65 -2.28
N LYS A 77 -1.34 12.38 -3.18
CA LYS A 77 -2.45 13.29 -3.47
C LYS A 77 -3.40 13.48 -2.28
N HIS A 78 -3.69 12.41 -1.54
CA HIS A 78 -4.70 12.42 -0.48
C HIS A 78 -4.14 12.53 0.93
N LYS A 79 -2.91 12.06 1.15
CA LYS A 79 -2.26 11.90 2.44
C LYS A 79 -0.72 11.99 2.32
N PRO A 80 -0.19 13.14 1.87
CA PRO A 80 1.23 13.32 1.54
C PRO A 80 2.17 13.05 2.71
N GLU A 81 1.71 13.21 3.96
CA GLU A 81 2.52 12.97 5.16
C GLU A 81 2.98 11.51 5.33
N LEU A 82 2.41 10.57 4.57
CA LEU A 82 2.81 9.16 4.59
C LEU A 82 3.92 8.82 3.58
N VAL A 83 4.17 9.71 2.61
CA VAL A 83 5.14 9.48 1.53
C VAL A 83 6.50 10.05 1.93
N ALA A 84 7.58 9.32 1.68
CA ALA A 84 8.94 9.70 2.03
C ALA A 84 9.85 9.78 0.80
#